data_AF-A0ABD3HXV0-F1
#
_entry.id   AF-A0ABD3HXV0-F1
#
_cell.length_a   1.000
_cell.length_b   1.000
_cell.length_c   1.000
_cell.angle_alpha   90.00
_cell.angle_beta   90.00
_cell.angle_gamma   90.00
#
_symmetry.space_group_name_H-M   'P 1'
#
loop_
_entity.id
_entity.type
_entity.pdbx_description
1 polymer ?
#
loop_
_entity_poly.entity_id
_entity_poly.type
_entity_poly.pdbx_seq_one_letter_code
_entity_poly.pdbx_strand_id
1 'polypeptide(L)'
;MASFLTKLSEPIWNWASRRYQAAVARELKKYGLRFDDLYDEMYDLDVKEALTRLPESEVLARNARIKRAMDASMKHEYLPKELQAKQTPYQWYLQDALDQVKQERKEHVELGSSLPYTREIP
;
A
#
# COMPACT_ATOMS: atom_id res chain seq x y z
N MET A 1 -2.24 16.85 30.21
CA MET A 1 -2.17 18.04 29.32
C MET A 1 -2.26 17.66 27.84
N ALA A 2 -1.46 16.72 27.31
CA ALA A 2 -1.48 16.34 25.89
C ALA A 2 -2.84 15.84 25.36
N SER A 3 -3.55 15.00 26.13
CA SER A 3 -4.83 14.40 25.69
C SER A 3 -6.00 15.39 25.53
N PHE A 4 -5.95 16.55 26.19
CA PHE A 4 -7.00 17.58 26.02
C PHE A 4 -6.78 18.39 24.73
N LEU A 5 -5.53 18.69 24.40
CA LEU A 5 -5.16 19.38 23.16
C LEU A 5 -5.37 18.50 21.92
N THR A 6 -5.15 17.19 22.02
CA THR A 6 -5.52 16.25 20.95
C THR A 6 -7.03 16.24 20.73
N LYS A 7 -7.83 16.16 21.80
CA LYS A 7 -9.31 16.18 21.70
C LYS A 7 -9.87 17.45 21.07
N LEU A 8 -9.25 18.60 21.29
CA LEU A 8 -9.66 19.87 20.66
C LEU A 8 -9.31 19.93 19.16
N SER A 9 -8.26 19.24 18.72
CA SER A 9 -7.80 19.24 17.32
C SER A 9 -8.33 18.06 16.50
N GLU A 10 -8.79 16.99 17.15
CA GLU A 10 -9.47 15.83 16.55
C GLU A 10 -10.48 16.17 15.46
N PRO A 11 -11.44 17.11 15.63
CA PRO A 11 -12.42 17.41 14.58
C PRO A 11 -11.79 17.99 13.31
N ILE A 12 -10.77 18.83 13.46
CA ILE A 12 -10.04 19.44 12.32
C ILE A 12 -9.24 18.36 11.59
N TRP A 13 -8.55 17.49 12.33
CA TRP A 13 -7.80 16.37 11.76
C TRP A 13 -8.71 15.34 11.08
N ASN A 14 -9.87 15.05 11.65
CA ASN A 14 -10.86 14.16 11.04
C ASN A 14 -11.42 14.74 9.74
N TRP A 15 -11.67 16.05 9.68
CA TRP A 15 -12.07 16.73 8.45
C TRP A 15 -10.98 16.68 7.39
N ALA A 16 -9.74 17.01 7.76
CA ALA A 16 -8.61 17.04 6.84
C ALA A 16 -8.28 15.64 6.29
N SER A 17 -8.23 14.63 7.16
CA SER A 17 -7.95 13.24 6.79
C SER A 17 -9.00 12.66 5.84
N ARG A 18 -10.30 12.91 6.08
CA ARG A 18 -11.37 12.47 5.17
C ARG A 18 -11.23 13.08 3.78
N ARG A 19 -10.90 14.37 3.69
CA ARG A 19 -10.68 15.05 2.40
C ARG A 19 -9.45 14.51 1.68
N TYR A 20 -8.37 14.30 2.42
CA TYR A 20 -7.14 13.71 1.89
C TYR A 20 -7.40 12.29 1.37
N GLN A 21 -8.06 11.45 2.16
CA GLN A 21 -8.44 10.10 1.77
C GLN A 21 -9.32 10.12 0.51
N ALA A 22 -10.32 11.00 0.43
CA ALA A 22 -11.14 11.14 -0.77
C ALA A 22 -10.33 11.56 -2.01
N ALA A 23 -9.35 12.45 -1.84
CA ALA A 23 -8.46 12.86 -2.93
C ALA A 23 -7.58 11.70 -3.42
N VAL A 24 -6.94 10.97 -2.51
CA VAL A 24 -6.12 9.79 -2.83
C VAL A 24 -6.96 8.71 -3.51
N ALA A 25 -8.14 8.42 -2.98
CA ALA A 25 -9.07 7.46 -3.58
C ALA A 25 -9.43 7.87 -5.02
N ARG A 26 -9.68 9.15 -5.26
CA ARG A 26 -9.99 9.65 -6.60
C ARG A 26 -8.83 9.40 -7.58
N GLU A 27 -7.59 9.68 -7.17
CA GLU A 27 -6.42 9.44 -8.02
C GLU A 27 -6.17 7.96 -8.28
N LEU A 28 -6.27 7.12 -7.26
CA LEU A 28 -6.15 5.66 -7.40
C LEU A 28 -7.21 5.08 -8.36
N LYS A 29 -8.46 5.54 -8.24
CA LYS A 29 -9.57 5.10 -9.10
C LYS A 29 -9.34 5.47 -10.57
N LYS A 30 -8.70 6.60 -10.88
CA LYS A 30 -8.39 7.01 -12.27
C LYS A 30 -7.50 5.98 -12.98
N TYR A 31 -6.55 5.40 -12.27
CA TYR A 31 -5.61 4.41 -12.80
C TYR A 31 -6.04 2.95 -12.52
N GLY A 32 -7.04 2.75 -11.67
CA GLY A 32 -7.50 1.43 -11.27
C GLY A 32 -6.49 0.69 -10.40
N LEU A 33 -5.81 1.41 -9.50
CA LEU A 33 -4.89 0.86 -8.53
C LEU A 33 -5.55 0.72 -7.17
N ARG A 34 -5.05 -0.22 -6.37
CA ARG A 34 -5.23 -0.28 -4.92
C ARG A 34 -4.07 0.42 -4.24
N PHE A 35 -4.28 0.87 -3.00
CA PHE A 35 -3.23 1.56 -2.25
C PHE A 35 -2.02 0.65 -2.00
N ASP A 36 -2.25 -0.64 -1.74
CA ASP A 36 -1.18 -1.64 -1.56
C ASP A 36 -0.31 -1.85 -2.82
N ASP A 37 -0.84 -1.54 -4.01
CA ASP A 37 -0.09 -1.64 -5.27
C ASP A 37 1.04 -0.59 -5.33
N LEU A 38 1.01 0.46 -4.49
CA LEU A 38 2.01 1.53 -4.45
C LEU A 38 3.28 1.16 -3.68
N TYR A 39 3.26 0.07 -2.90
CA TYR A 39 4.43 -0.38 -2.15
C TYR A 39 5.45 -1.02 -3.09
N ASP A 40 6.67 -0.48 -3.12
CA ASP A 40 7.74 -0.97 -3.99
C ASP A 40 8.59 -2.03 -3.28
N GLU A 41 8.74 -3.18 -3.93
CA GLU A 41 9.53 -4.33 -3.47
C GLU A 41 11.04 -4.07 -3.46
N MET A 42 11.54 -3.12 -4.25
CA MET A 42 12.95 -2.72 -4.26
C MET A 42 13.27 -1.67 -3.18
N TYR A 43 12.27 -0.91 -2.74
CA TYR A 43 12.42 0.10 -1.70
C TYR A 43 12.42 -0.55 -0.31
N ASP A 44 11.42 -1.39 -0.03
CA ASP A 44 11.27 -2.11 1.23
C ASP A 44 11.32 -3.63 1.00
N LEU A 45 12.36 -4.29 1.51
CA LEU A 45 12.52 -5.73 1.35
C LEU A 45 11.45 -6.53 2.13
N ASP A 46 10.85 -5.93 3.16
CA ASP A 46 9.74 -6.56 3.88
C ASP A 46 8.51 -6.70 2.96
N VAL A 47 8.32 -5.75 2.03
CA VAL A 47 7.26 -5.82 1.01
C VAL A 47 7.51 -6.99 0.06
N LYS A 48 8.77 -7.16 -0.37
CA LYS A 48 9.17 -8.28 -1.23
C LYS A 48 8.85 -9.62 -0.57
N GLU A 49 9.22 -9.79 0.69
CA GLU A 49 8.93 -11.00 1.47
C GLU A 49 7.43 -11.17 1.75
N ALA A 50 6.69 -10.08 1.99
CA ALA A 50 5.23 -10.17 2.15
C ALA A 50 4.55 -10.62 0.85
N LEU A 51 5.05 -10.17 -0.32
CA LEU A 51 4.53 -10.58 -1.63
C LEU A 51 4.79 -12.05 -1.95
N THR A 52 5.92 -12.62 -1.53
CA THR A 52 6.23 -14.06 -1.75
C THR A 52 5.32 -14.99 -0.94
N ARG A 53 4.77 -14.51 0.19
CA ARG A 53 3.84 -15.27 1.04
C ARG A 53 2.40 -15.24 0.56
N LEU A 54 2.03 -14.27 -0.27
CA LEU A 54 0.66 -14.13 -0.78
C LEU A 54 0.32 -15.21 -1.81
N PRO A 55 -0.98 -15.56 -1.97
CA PRO A 55 -1.40 -16.48 -3.01
C PRO A 55 -1.09 -15.89 -4.39
N GLU A 56 -0.66 -16.75 -5.32
CA GLU A 56 -0.26 -16.36 -6.67
C GLU A 56 -1.36 -15.55 -7.40
N SER A 57 -2.63 -15.89 -7.18
CA SER A 57 -3.77 -15.16 -7.77
C SER A 57 -3.80 -13.68 -7.40
N GLU A 58 -3.44 -13.31 -6.17
CA GLU A 58 -3.40 -11.91 -5.73
C GLU A 58 -2.19 -11.18 -6.33
N VAL A 59 -1.04 -11.85 -6.42
CA VAL A 59 0.18 -11.31 -7.05
C VAL A 59 -0.06 -11.06 -8.55
N LEU A 60 -0.69 -12.01 -9.24
CA LEU A 60 -1.08 -11.86 -10.64
C LEU A 60 -2.07 -10.70 -10.83
N ALA A 61 -3.07 -10.58 -9.95
CA ALA A 61 -4.03 -9.48 -9.97
C ALA A 61 -3.36 -8.11 -9.73
N ARG A 62 -2.43 -8.02 -8.77
CA ARG A 62 -1.58 -6.84 -8.52
C ARG A 62 -0.80 -6.46 -9.78
N ASN A 63 -0.09 -7.41 -10.38
CA ASN A 63 0.71 -7.16 -11.57
C ASN A 63 -0.13 -6.71 -12.77
N ALA A 64 -1.34 -7.25 -12.93
CA ALA A 64 -2.28 -6.80 -13.95
C ALA A 64 -2.75 -5.35 -13.72
N ARG A 65 -3.04 -4.96 -12.47
CA ARG A 65 -3.41 -3.57 -12.12
C ARG A 65 -2.27 -2.59 -12.42
N ILE A 66 -1.05 -2.93 -12.01
CA ILE A 66 0.14 -2.10 -12.22
C ILE A 66 0.43 -1.92 -13.72
N LYS A 67 0.42 -3.01 -14.50
CA LYS A 67 0.62 -2.95 -15.95
C LYS A 67 -0.43 -2.07 -16.64
N ARG A 68 -1.70 -2.20 -16.26
CA ARG A 68 -2.79 -1.37 -16.79
C ARG A 68 -2.60 0.11 -16.43
N ALA A 69 -2.19 0.40 -15.19
CA ALA A 69 -1.94 1.78 -14.76
C ALA A 69 -0.76 2.40 -15.51
N MET A 70 0.31 1.64 -15.75
CA MET A 70 1.46 2.07 -16.55
C MET A 70 1.05 2.36 -18.01
N ASP A 71 0.24 1.49 -18.62
CA ASP A 71 -0.29 1.70 -19.97
C ASP A 71 -1.16 2.98 -20.06
N ALA A 72 -2.09 3.15 -19.12
CA ALA A 72 -2.92 4.34 -19.03
C ALA A 72 -2.08 5.63 -18.83
N SER A 73 -1.07 5.57 -17.95
CA SER A 73 -0.14 6.67 -17.71
C SER A 73 0.66 7.03 -18.95
N MET A 74 1.18 6.03 -19.67
CA MET A 74 1.95 6.23 -20.91
C MET A 74 1.10 6.89 -22.00
N LYS A 75 -0.18 6.53 -22.08
CA LYS A 75 -1.13 7.11 -23.05
C LYS A 75 -1.67 8.48 -22.65
N HIS A 76 -1.38 8.93 -21.43
CA HIS A 76 -2.05 10.10 -20.82
C HIS A 76 -3.59 9.96 -20.81
N GLU A 77 -4.08 8.74 -20.64
CA GLU A 77 -5.51 8.43 -20.57
C GLU A 77 -5.87 7.84 -19.19
N TYR A 78 -7.15 7.88 -18.85
CA TYR A 78 -7.66 7.34 -17.59
C TYR A 78 -8.68 6.23 -17.85
N LEU A 79 -8.93 5.39 -16.83
CA LEU A 79 -10.00 4.41 -16.90
C LEU A 79 -11.35 5.09 -17.20
N PRO A 80 -12.23 4.46 -18.02
CA PRO A 80 -13.61 4.90 -18.18
C PRO A 80 -14.33 5.05 -16.84
N LYS A 81 -15.23 6.03 -16.72
CA LYS A 81 -15.94 6.36 -15.47
C LYS A 81 -16.68 5.16 -14.85
N GLU A 82 -17.25 4.29 -15.69
CA GLU A 82 -17.92 3.07 -15.26
C GLU A 82 -16.95 2.09 -14.56
N LEU A 83 -15.73 1.96 -15.08
CA LEU A 83 -14.70 1.13 -14.47
C LEU A 83 -14.12 1.79 -13.21
N GLN A 84 -13.98 3.12 -13.20
CA GLN A 84 -13.56 3.87 -12.00
C GLN A 84 -14.53 3.66 -10.83
N ALA A 85 -15.83 3.60 -11.11
CA ALA A 85 -16.87 3.38 -10.08
C ALA A 85 -16.75 2.00 -9.41
N LYS A 86 -16.28 0.98 -10.14
CA LYS A 86 -16.08 -0.40 -9.66
C LYS A 86 -14.77 -0.62 -8.89
N GLN A 87 -13.85 0.36 -8.88
CA GLN A 87 -12.56 0.21 -8.22
C GLN A 87 -12.67 0.29 -6.69
N THR A 88 -11.90 -0.56 -6.01
CA THR A 88 -11.83 -0.68 -4.55
C THR A 88 -10.43 -0.29 -4.02
N PRO A 89 -10.08 1.01 -3.98
CA PRO A 89 -8.71 1.46 -3.71
C PRO A 89 -8.18 1.08 -2.31
N TYR A 90 -9.07 0.93 -1.32
CA TYR A 90 -8.72 0.57 0.07
C TYR A 90 -9.08 -0.88 0.43
N GLN A 91 -9.19 -1.75 -0.57
CA GLN A 91 -9.26 -3.18 -0.30
C GLN A 91 -7.84 -3.71 -0.09
N TRP A 92 -7.43 -3.74 1.17
CA TRP A 92 -6.12 -4.20 1.62
C TRP A 92 -5.95 -5.69 1.35
N TYR A 93 -4.78 -6.08 0.84
CA TYR A 93 -4.40 -7.48 0.61
C TYR A 93 -2.97 -7.77 1.08
N LEU A 94 -2.13 -6.75 1.30
CA LEU A 94 -0.72 -6.91 1.66
C LEU A 94 -0.46 -6.68 3.16
N GLN A 95 -1.28 -5.86 3.83
CA GLN A 95 -1.01 -5.35 5.17
C GLN A 95 -0.80 -6.47 6.21
N ASP A 96 -1.66 -7.49 6.22
CA ASP A 96 -1.56 -8.58 7.22
C ASP A 96 -0.25 -9.37 7.08
N ALA A 97 0.16 -9.69 5.84
CA ALA A 97 1.42 -10.38 5.58
C ALA A 97 2.64 -9.50 5.93
N LEU A 98 2.53 -8.20 5.65
CA LEU A 98 3.59 -7.23 5.91
C LEU A 98 3.77 -6.97 7.41
N ASP A 99 2.69 -6.96 8.19
CA ASP A 99 2.75 -6.84 9.65
C ASP A 99 3.40 -8.08 10.28
N GLN A 100 3.11 -9.29 9.78
CA GLN A 100 3.76 -10.52 10.21
C GLN A 100 5.27 -10.49 9.95
N VAL A 101 5.68 -10.15 8.72
CA VAL A 101 7.10 -10.03 8.34
C VAL A 101 7.83 -9.01 9.22
N LYS A 102 7.20 -7.85 9.49
CA LYS A 102 7.79 -6.82 10.36
C LYS A 102 7.91 -7.27 11.81
N GLN A 103 6.97 -8.07 12.29
CA GLN A 103 7.03 -8.63 13.64
C GLN A 103 8.16 -9.65 13.75
N GLU A 104 8.24 -10.61 12.82
CA GLU A 104 9.35 -11.58 12.77
C GLU A 104 10.71 -10.87 12.71
N ARG A 105 10.84 -9.83 11.87
CA ARG A 105 12.07 -9.04 11.79
C ARG A 105 12.45 -8.41 13.14
N LYS A 106 11.48 -7.89 13.90
CA LYS A 106 11.74 -7.33 15.24
C LYS A 106 12.21 -8.42 16.19
N GLU A 107 11.55 -9.58 16.18
CA GLU A 107 11.95 -10.73 17.00
C GLU A 107 13.37 -11.20 16.67
N HIS A 108 13.73 -11.29 15.39
CA HIS A 108 15.10 -11.62 14.98
C HIS A 108 16.14 -10.62 15.51
N VAL A 109 15.84 -9.32 15.42
CA VAL A 109 16.73 -8.25 15.93
C VAL A 109 16.87 -8.34 17.45
N GLU A 110 15.78 -8.59 18.18
CA GLU A 110 15.78 -8.75 19.63
C GLU A 110 16.59 -9.97 20.08
N LEU A 111 16.54 -11.06 19.31
CA LEU A 111 17.32 -12.28 19.55
C LEU A 111 18.78 -12.17 19.10
N GLY A 112 19.17 -11.09 18.40
CA GLY A 112 20.49 -10.93 17.81
C GLY A 112 20.77 -11.87 16.64
N SER A 113 19.72 -12.41 16.01
CA SER A 113 19.79 -13.30 14.85
C SER A 113 19.92 -12.51 13.54
N SER A 114 20.52 -13.12 12.50
CA SER A 114 20.57 -12.52 11.17
C SER A 114 19.22 -12.59 10.46
N LEU A 115 18.89 -11.57 9.66
CA LEU A 115 17.68 -11.58 8.83
C LEU A 115 17.80 -12.54 7.65
N PRO A 116 16.68 -13.13 7.17
CA PRO A 116 16.68 -14.04 6.03
C PRO A 116 16.97 -13.36 4.70
N TYR A 117 16.80 -12.03 4.61
CA TYR A 117 17.11 -11.21 3.44
C TYR A 117 17.89 -9.96 3.86
N THR A 118 18.77 -9.50 2.97
CA THR A 118 19.57 -8.27 3.15
C THR A 118 19.59 -7.46 1.85
N ARG A 119 19.76 -6.14 1.98
CA ARG A 119 19.92 -5.26 0.83
C ARG A 119 21.35 -5.35 0.32
N GLU A 120 21.51 -5.58 -0.97
CA GLU A 120 22.81 -5.51 -1.64
C GLU A 120 23.30 -4.07 -1.67
N ILE A 121 24.60 -3.87 -1.44
CA ILE A 121 25.25 -2.57 -1.56
C ILE A 121 25.48 -2.32 -3.06
N PRO A 122 24.95 -1.22 -3.63
CA PRO A 122 25.10 -0.92 -5.04
C PRO A 122 26.55 -0.65 -5.44
#